data_AF-A0A8H4UDA2-F1
#
_entry.id   AF-A0A8H4UDA2-F1
#
_cell.length_a   1.000
_cell.length_b   1.000
_cell.length_c   1.000
_cell.angle_alpha   90.00
_cell.angle_beta   90.00
_cell.angle_gamma   90.00
#
_symmetry.space_group_name_H-M   'P 1'
#
loop_
_entity.id
_entity.type
_entity.pdbx_description
1 polymer ?
#
loop_
_entity_poly.entity_id
_entity_poly.type
_entity_poly.pdbx_seq_one_letter_code
_entity_poly.pdbx_strand_id
1 'polypeptide(L)'
;MIKPTKKKRLAIATGDVFSDGDMQQLADSHWDVLVSNPPYISQDVWNHGRGQLGYSVRKYEPRFALVPDYNLPRPAECHPADVFYLRLLDIAVLLKPKVVLLEIGDEPQARRVLQLYFNHAIANNSRAQVWRDWPDMEESEERDPFVDVALAGSESRRVQVKGSGLLRSILIRGSGEEIL
;
A
#
# COMPACT_ATOMS: atom_id res chain seq x y z
N MET A 1 -1.07 29.93 2.42
CA MET A 1 -1.45 29.27 1.15
C MET A 1 -0.39 29.53 0.10
N ILE A 2 0.34 28.51 -0.34
CA ILE A 2 1.31 28.61 -1.43
C ILE A 2 0.51 28.72 -2.74
N LYS A 3 0.60 29.84 -3.46
CA LYS A 3 -0.06 29.98 -4.76
C LYS A 3 0.56 29.00 -5.77
N PRO A 4 -0.23 28.30 -6.60
CA PRO A 4 0.32 27.44 -7.65
C PRO A 4 1.23 28.26 -8.56
N THR A 5 2.50 27.86 -8.67
CA THR A 5 3.45 28.49 -9.59
C THR A 5 3.28 27.89 -10.99
N LYS A 6 3.62 28.65 -12.05
CA LYS A 6 3.56 28.20 -13.46
C LYS A 6 4.38 26.94 -13.78
N LYS A 7 5.19 26.44 -12.83
CA LYS A 7 6.04 25.25 -12.98
C LYS A 7 5.39 23.96 -12.44
N LYS A 8 4.19 24.04 -11.82
CA LYS A 8 3.46 22.87 -11.34
C LYS A 8 2.45 22.43 -12.39
N ARG A 9 2.46 21.15 -12.76
CA ARG A 9 1.53 20.55 -13.72
C ARG A 9 0.77 19.42 -13.04
N LEU A 10 -0.54 19.38 -13.26
CA LEU A 10 -1.41 18.25 -12.89
C LEU A 10 -1.94 17.64 -14.18
N ALA A 11 -1.79 16.32 -14.32
CA ALA A 11 -2.40 15.55 -15.39
C ALA A 11 -3.26 14.46 -14.74
N ILE A 12 -4.47 14.29 -15.24
CA ILE A 12 -5.42 13.26 -14.80
C ILE A 12 -5.73 12.41 -16.03
N ALA A 13 -5.58 11.10 -15.90
CA ALA A 13 -5.91 10.13 -16.93
C ALA A 13 -6.84 9.07 -16.33
N THR A 14 -7.68 8.49 -17.19
CA THR A 14 -8.44 7.28 -16.85
C THR A 14 -7.65 6.08 -17.37
N GLY A 15 -7.51 5.06 -16.56
CA GLY A 15 -6.83 3.81 -16.93
C GLY A 15 -7.14 2.70 -15.93
N ASP A 16 -6.91 1.46 -16.34
CA ASP A 16 -7.03 0.29 -15.49
C ASP A 16 -5.65 -0.15 -14.99
N VAL A 17 -5.45 -0.13 -13.68
CA VAL A 17 -4.19 -0.57 -13.07
C VAL A 17 -3.89 -2.04 -13.32
N PHE A 18 -4.90 -2.87 -13.62
CA PHE A 18 -4.72 -4.28 -14.01
C PHE A 18 -4.48 -4.47 -15.51
N SER A 19 -4.63 -3.43 -16.34
CA SER A 19 -4.25 -3.46 -17.75
C SER A 19 -2.74 -3.26 -17.87
N ASP A 20 -2.01 -4.28 -18.33
CA ASP A 20 -0.59 -4.15 -18.64
C ASP A 20 -0.34 -3.12 -19.74
N GLY A 21 -1.26 -3.01 -20.72
CA GLY A 21 -1.16 -2.01 -21.78
C GLY A 21 -1.23 -0.57 -21.24
N ASP A 22 -2.09 -0.30 -20.26
CA ASP A 22 -2.23 1.02 -19.65
C ASP A 22 -1.00 1.36 -18.82
N MET A 23 -0.49 0.40 -18.04
CA MET A 23 0.69 0.61 -17.20
C MET A 23 1.98 0.73 -18.03
N GLN A 24 2.07 0.03 -19.15
CA GLN A 24 3.22 0.13 -20.06
C GLN A 24 3.34 1.52 -20.69
N GLN A 25 2.23 2.20 -20.97
CA GLN A 25 2.25 3.59 -21.46
C GLN A 25 2.86 4.58 -20.45
N LEU A 26 2.83 4.24 -19.15
CA LEU A 26 3.44 5.06 -18.10
C LEU A 26 4.92 4.77 -17.91
N ALA A 27 5.42 3.61 -18.37
CA ALA A 27 6.80 3.16 -18.17
C ALA A 27 7.84 4.02 -18.92
N ASP A 28 7.42 4.72 -19.98
CA ASP A 28 8.29 5.64 -20.73
C ASP A 28 8.55 6.96 -19.98
N SER A 29 7.86 7.19 -18.86
CA SER A 29 8.03 8.37 -18.02
C SER A 29 8.88 8.07 -16.78
N HIS A 30 9.57 9.10 -16.27
CA HIS A 30 10.27 9.02 -15.00
C HIS A 30 9.31 9.27 -13.83
N TRP A 31 9.38 8.40 -12.82
CA TRP A 31 8.57 8.48 -11.60
C TRP A 31 9.47 8.52 -10.37
N ASP A 32 9.33 9.54 -9.52
CA ASP A 32 10.04 9.59 -8.24
C ASP A 32 9.24 8.88 -7.14
N VAL A 33 7.93 9.07 -7.12
CA VAL A 33 7.06 8.61 -6.03
C VAL A 33 5.81 7.95 -6.62
N LEU A 34 5.49 6.75 -6.14
CA LEU A 34 4.21 6.10 -6.33
C LEU A 34 3.45 6.13 -5.00
N VAL A 35 2.26 6.73 -4.99
CA VAL A 35 1.37 6.74 -3.82
C VAL A 35 0.04 6.11 -4.20
N SER A 36 -0.51 5.27 -3.33
CA SER A 36 -1.84 4.70 -3.55
C SER A 36 -2.59 4.54 -2.24
N ASN A 37 -3.86 4.91 -2.27
CA ASN A 37 -4.88 4.45 -1.32
C ASN A 37 -5.83 3.53 -2.12
N PRO A 38 -5.47 2.25 -2.29
CA PRO A 38 -6.26 1.34 -3.09
C PRO A 38 -7.52 0.88 -2.34
N PRO A 39 -8.53 0.33 -3.03
CA PRO A 39 -9.61 -0.39 -2.37
C PRO A 39 -9.03 -1.56 -1.55
N TYR A 40 -9.20 -1.55 -0.23
CA TYR A 40 -8.58 -2.53 0.67
C TYR A 40 -9.55 -3.19 1.66
N ILE A 41 -10.85 -2.89 1.56
CA ILE A 41 -11.86 -3.45 2.46
C ILE A 41 -12.36 -4.78 1.90
N SER A 42 -12.46 -5.80 2.76
CA SER A 42 -12.97 -7.10 2.36
C SER A 42 -14.49 -7.09 2.12
N GLN A 43 -14.95 -8.00 1.26
CA GLN A 43 -16.39 -8.17 0.99
C GLN A 43 -17.18 -8.51 2.26
N ASP A 44 -16.60 -9.28 3.16
CA ASP A 44 -17.21 -9.67 4.43
C ASP A 44 -17.39 -8.45 5.36
N VAL A 45 -16.37 -7.59 5.49
CA VAL A 45 -16.47 -6.35 6.26
C VAL A 45 -17.52 -5.42 5.66
N TRP A 46 -17.57 -5.31 4.33
CA TRP A 46 -18.62 -4.56 3.63
C TRP A 46 -20.03 -5.10 3.93
N ASN A 47 -20.24 -6.41 3.80
CA ASN A 47 -21.55 -7.02 3.99
C ASN A 47 -22.02 -6.98 5.46
N HIS A 48 -21.12 -7.23 6.42
CA HIS A 48 -21.52 -7.55 7.79
C HIS A 48 -21.25 -6.46 8.84
N GLY A 49 -20.68 -5.32 8.47
CA GLY A 49 -20.50 -4.22 9.43
C GLY A 49 -19.23 -4.35 10.23
N ARG A 50 -19.09 -5.49 10.91
CA ARG A 50 -18.05 -5.87 11.89
C ARG A 50 -17.51 -4.71 12.77
N GLY A 51 -18.28 -3.64 12.95
CA GLY A 51 -17.83 -2.40 13.60
C GLY A 51 -16.74 -1.60 12.86
N GLN A 52 -16.28 -2.05 11.68
CA GLN A 52 -15.12 -1.46 10.98
C GLN A 52 -15.50 -0.47 9.87
N LEU A 53 -16.77 -0.42 9.46
CA LEU A 53 -17.27 0.51 8.46
C LEU A 53 -18.36 1.41 9.06
N GLY A 54 -18.06 2.71 9.16
CA GLY A 54 -19.04 3.71 9.58
C GLY A 54 -20.27 3.72 8.68
N TYR A 55 -21.45 3.98 9.27
CA TYR A 55 -22.72 4.03 8.54
C TYR A 55 -22.70 5.03 7.36
N SER A 56 -21.98 6.14 7.50
CA SER A 56 -21.82 7.14 6.44
C SER A 56 -21.04 6.61 5.23
N VAL A 57 -19.95 5.88 5.47
CA VAL A 57 -19.09 5.31 4.41
C VAL A 57 -19.90 4.33 3.56
N ARG A 58 -20.63 3.42 4.20
CA ARG A 58 -21.52 2.46 3.53
C ARG A 58 -22.58 3.12 2.66
N LYS A 59 -23.07 4.30 3.08
CA LYS A 59 -24.20 4.97 2.46
C LYS A 59 -23.81 5.93 1.34
N TYR A 60 -22.65 6.57 1.44
CA TYR A 60 -22.30 7.69 0.56
C TYR A 60 -21.04 7.49 -0.27
N GLU A 61 -20.18 6.52 0.06
CA GLU A 61 -18.98 6.26 -0.72
C GLU A 61 -19.21 5.17 -1.78
N PRO A 62 -18.62 5.34 -2.97
CA PRO A 62 -18.78 4.36 -4.04
C PRO A 62 -18.07 3.06 -3.66
N ARG A 63 -18.79 1.94 -3.69
CA ARG A 63 -18.26 0.61 -3.34
C ARG A 63 -16.96 0.28 -4.09
N PHE A 64 -16.83 0.69 -5.35
CA PHE A 64 -15.65 0.43 -6.17
C PHE A 64 -14.37 1.07 -5.62
N ALA A 65 -14.47 2.16 -4.85
CA ALA A 65 -13.33 2.79 -4.18
C ALA A 65 -12.96 2.11 -2.86
N LEU A 66 -13.79 1.18 -2.36
CA LEU A 66 -13.65 0.59 -1.03
C LEU A 66 -13.31 -0.90 -1.09
N VAL A 67 -13.98 -1.64 -1.97
CA VAL A 67 -13.93 -3.10 -2.03
C VAL A 67 -13.39 -3.54 -3.38
N PRO A 68 -12.28 -4.29 -3.44
CA PRO A 68 -11.81 -4.90 -4.67
C PRO A 68 -12.89 -5.73 -5.35
N ASP A 69 -12.93 -5.70 -6.69
CA ASP A 69 -13.80 -6.60 -7.44
C ASP A 69 -13.32 -8.05 -7.26
N TYR A 70 -14.26 -8.96 -7.03
CA TYR A 70 -13.98 -10.37 -6.80
C TYR A 70 -13.38 -11.05 -8.03
N ASN A 71 -13.68 -10.54 -9.23
CA ASN A 71 -13.23 -11.11 -10.50
C ASN A 71 -11.83 -10.65 -10.91
N LEU A 72 -11.14 -9.84 -10.08
CA LEU A 72 -9.78 -9.42 -10.39
C LEU A 72 -8.82 -10.61 -10.41
N PRO A 73 -7.87 -10.64 -11.37
CA PRO A 73 -6.88 -11.69 -11.45
C PRO A 73 -6.02 -11.67 -10.19
N ARG A 74 -5.96 -12.81 -9.48
CA ARG A 74 -5.13 -12.98 -8.28
C ARG A 74 -4.67 -14.42 -8.12
N PRO A 75 -3.47 -14.65 -7.54
CA PRO A 75 -3.09 -15.97 -7.05
C PRO A 75 -4.09 -16.48 -5.99
N ALA A 76 -4.24 -17.80 -5.88
CA ALA A 76 -5.24 -18.41 -4.99
C ALA A 76 -4.99 -18.05 -3.52
N GLU A 77 -3.73 -17.97 -3.15
CA GLU A 77 -3.19 -17.63 -1.84
C GLU A 77 -3.30 -16.14 -1.47
N CYS A 78 -3.51 -15.26 -2.45
CA CYS A 78 -3.65 -13.82 -2.21
C CYS A 78 -5.05 -13.51 -1.71
N HIS A 79 -5.17 -12.94 -0.51
CA HIS A 79 -6.48 -12.54 0.02
C HIS A 79 -7.14 -11.48 -0.90
N PRO A 80 -8.44 -11.57 -1.24
CA PRO A 80 -9.09 -10.66 -2.18
C PRO A 80 -8.95 -9.17 -1.83
N ALA A 81 -8.96 -8.84 -0.54
CA ALA A 81 -8.78 -7.46 -0.06
C ALA A 81 -7.36 -6.90 -0.30
N ASP A 82 -6.41 -7.76 -0.66
CA ASP A 82 -5.00 -7.39 -0.80
C ASP A 82 -4.51 -7.41 -2.27
N VAL A 83 -5.40 -7.74 -3.23
CA VAL A 83 -5.05 -7.91 -4.66
C VAL A 83 -4.42 -6.68 -5.30
N PHE A 84 -4.90 -5.48 -4.92
CA PHE A 84 -4.33 -4.23 -5.42
C PHE A 84 -2.89 -4.05 -4.94
N TYR A 85 -2.54 -4.47 -3.72
CA TYR A 85 -1.16 -4.35 -3.24
C TYR A 85 -0.22 -5.21 -4.07
N LEU A 86 -0.60 -6.46 -4.36
CA LEU A 86 0.21 -7.33 -5.22
C LEU A 86 0.43 -6.66 -6.59
N ARG A 87 -0.64 -6.15 -7.22
CA ARG A 87 -0.53 -5.45 -8.50
C ARG A 87 0.32 -4.17 -8.42
N LEU A 88 0.22 -3.43 -7.33
CA LEU A 88 1.02 -2.21 -7.12
C LEU A 88 2.51 -2.55 -6.94
N LEU A 89 2.86 -3.72 -6.40
CA LEU A 89 4.24 -4.20 -6.36
C LEU A 89 4.76 -4.53 -7.77
N ASP A 90 3.95 -5.15 -8.64
CA ASP A 90 4.30 -5.37 -10.07
C ASP A 90 4.54 -4.04 -10.78
N ILE A 91 3.62 -3.08 -10.60
CA ILE A 91 3.72 -1.73 -11.19
C ILE A 91 4.97 -1.02 -10.67
N ALA A 92 5.32 -1.17 -9.39
CA ALA A 92 6.53 -0.58 -8.84
C ALA A 92 7.81 -1.19 -9.46
N VAL A 93 7.82 -2.48 -9.81
CA VAL A 93 8.93 -3.08 -10.57
C VAL A 93 9.01 -2.51 -11.99
N LEU A 94 7.87 -2.29 -12.63
CA LEU A 94 7.79 -1.71 -13.98
C LEU A 94 8.25 -0.25 -14.01
N LEU A 95 7.65 0.60 -13.17
CA LEU A 95 7.85 2.05 -13.17
C LEU A 95 9.13 2.47 -12.42
N LYS A 96 9.67 1.61 -11.56
CA LYS A 96 10.88 1.83 -10.75
C LYS A 96 10.88 3.17 -10.02
N PRO A 97 9.81 3.53 -9.30
CA PRO A 97 9.82 4.73 -8.48
C PRO A 97 10.89 4.60 -7.39
N LYS A 98 11.44 5.74 -6.95
CA LYS A 98 12.39 5.77 -5.83
C LYS A 98 11.71 5.40 -4.52
N VAL A 99 10.46 5.84 -4.37
CA VAL A 99 9.64 5.63 -3.17
C VAL A 99 8.25 5.15 -3.56
N VAL A 100 7.73 4.17 -2.82
CA VAL A 100 6.33 3.73 -2.86
C VAL A 100 5.70 3.94 -1.49
N LEU A 101 4.49 4.49 -1.43
CA LEU A 101 3.71 4.65 -0.20
C LEU A 101 2.29 4.12 -0.43
N LEU A 102 1.91 3.08 0.32
CA LEU A 102 0.62 2.41 0.16
C LEU A 102 -0.19 2.54 1.46
N GLU A 103 -1.39 3.09 1.39
CA GLU A 103 -2.33 3.09 2.53
C GLU A 103 -2.81 1.67 2.82
N ILE A 104 -2.99 1.33 4.09
CA ILE A 104 -3.50 0.05 4.59
C ILE A 104 -4.61 0.28 5.62
N GLY A 105 -5.51 -0.69 5.73
CA GLY A 105 -6.64 -0.63 6.66
C GLY A 105 -6.26 -0.86 8.13
N ASP A 106 -5.48 -1.92 8.39
CA ASP A 106 -5.11 -2.32 9.76
C ASP A 106 -3.81 -3.16 9.82
N GLU A 107 -3.39 -3.49 11.05
CA GLU A 107 -2.19 -4.29 11.31
C GLU A 107 -2.25 -5.71 10.72
N PRO A 108 -3.34 -6.49 10.85
CA PRO A 108 -3.47 -7.75 10.13
C PRO A 108 -3.26 -7.64 8.62
N GLN A 109 -3.81 -6.60 7.99
CA GLN A 109 -3.57 -6.34 6.57
C GLN A 109 -2.12 -5.94 6.30
N ALA A 110 -1.50 -5.13 7.16
CA ALA A 110 -0.08 -4.78 7.06
C ALA A 110 0.79 -6.05 6.96
N ARG A 111 0.53 -7.03 7.83
CA ARG A 111 1.28 -8.31 7.84
C ARG A 111 1.10 -9.09 6.54
N ARG A 112 -0.12 -9.19 6.02
CA ARG A 112 -0.39 -9.87 4.74
C ARG A 112 0.25 -9.15 3.56
N VAL A 113 0.18 -7.83 3.50
CA VAL A 113 0.84 -7.05 2.44
C VAL A 113 2.36 -7.18 2.52
N LEU A 114 2.94 -7.20 3.72
CA LEU A 114 4.37 -7.43 3.89
C LEU A 114 4.79 -8.86 3.49
N GLN A 115 3.94 -9.87 3.71
CA GLN A 115 4.18 -11.22 3.17
C GLN A 115 4.23 -11.21 1.65
N LEU A 116 3.28 -10.52 0.99
CA LEU A 116 3.32 -10.33 -0.47
C LEU A 116 4.61 -9.63 -0.90
N TYR A 117 5.00 -8.55 -0.21
CA TYR A 117 6.25 -7.83 -0.47
C TYR A 117 7.49 -8.74 -0.38
N PHE A 118 7.66 -9.50 0.70
CA PHE A 118 8.84 -10.35 0.90
C PHE A 118 8.92 -11.53 -0.08
N ASN A 119 7.77 -11.98 -0.60
CA ASN A 119 7.71 -12.99 -1.64
C ASN A 119 7.84 -12.41 -3.06
N HIS A 120 7.95 -11.09 -3.20
CA HIS A 120 7.98 -10.39 -4.47
C HIS A 120 9.38 -9.92 -4.86
N ALA A 121 9.67 -9.85 -6.17
CA ALA A 121 10.99 -9.51 -6.70
C ALA A 121 11.51 -8.12 -6.26
N ILE A 122 10.59 -7.21 -5.93
CA ILE A 122 10.91 -5.86 -5.45
C ILE A 122 11.74 -5.89 -4.16
N ALA A 123 11.47 -6.84 -3.25
CA ALA A 123 12.14 -6.93 -1.95
C ALA A 123 13.64 -7.18 -2.05
N ASN A 124 14.12 -7.72 -3.18
CA ASN A 124 15.55 -7.95 -3.41
C ASN A 124 16.36 -6.64 -3.44
N ASN A 125 15.73 -5.53 -3.84
CA ASN A 125 16.41 -4.24 -4.06
C ASN A 125 15.75 -3.09 -3.30
N SER A 126 14.91 -3.38 -2.31
CA SER A 126 14.22 -2.37 -1.52
C SER A 126 14.12 -2.75 -0.05
N ARG A 127 13.69 -1.77 0.76
CA ARG A 127 13.35 -1.94 2.17
C ARG A 127 11.94 -1.41 2.42
N ALA A 128 11.19 -2.16 3.23
CA ALA A 128 9.87 -1.75 3.70
C ALA A 128 9.95 -1.16 5.11
N GLN A 129 9.07 -0.20 5.41
CA GLN A 129 8.76 0.31 6.74
C GLN A 129 7.25 0.45 6.88
N VAL A 130 6.73 0.32 8.09
CA VAL A 130 5.31 0.58 8.38
C VAL A 130 5.20 1.92 9.08
N TRP A 131 4.30 2.77 8.62
CA TRP A 131 4.08 4.10 9.18
C TRP A 131 2.74 4.19 9.88
N ARG A 132 2.73 4.83 11.03
CA ARG A 132 1.51 5.16 11.78
C ARG A 132 0.89 6.47 11.30
N ASP A 133 -0.23 6.86 11.90
CA ASP A 133 -0.93 8.13 11.64
C ASP A 133 0.02 9.34 11.64
N TRP A 134 0.97 9.37 12.58
CA TRP A 134 1.90 10.49 12.78
C TRP A 134 3.35 10.00 12.69
N PRO A 135 3.92 9.82 11.48
CA PRO A 135 5.28 9.30 11.30
C PRO A 135 6.38 10.21 11.87
N ASP A 136 6.09 11.50 12.03
CA ASP A 136 7.06 12.49 12.54
C ASP A 136 7.05 12.63 14.07
N MET A 137 6.13 11.93 14.76
CA MET A 137 6.08 11.92 16.22
C MET A 137 6.80 10.68 16.77
N GLU A 138 7.60 10.87 17.82
CA GLU A 138 8.15 9.75 18.56
C GLU A 138 7.03 8.99 19.28
N GLU A 139 7.09 7.67 19.23
CA GLU A 139 6.11 6.81 19.89
C GLU A 139 6.34 6.85 21.40
N SER A 140 5.27 6.86 22.20
CA SER A 140 5.38 6.55 23.64
C SER A 140 5.92 5.12 23.79
N GLU A 141 6.87 4.88 24.70
CA GLU A 141 7.64 3.64 24.91
C GLU A 141 6.84 2.31 25.04
N GLU A 142 5.51 2.34 25.01
CA GLU A 142 4.61 1.22 25.29
C GLU A 142 4.24 0.34 24.07
N ARG A 143 4.56 0.73 22.83
CA ARG A 143 4.17 -0.01 21.61
C ARG A 143 5.38 -0.59 20.89
N ASP A 144 5.20 -1.77 20.30
CA ASP A 144 6.28 -2.47 19.58
C ASP A 144 6.73 -1.63 18.37
N PRO A 145 8.02 -1.25 18.29
CA PRO A 145 8.58 -0.53 17.15
C PRO A 145 8.76 -1.42 15.91
N PHE A 146 8.29 -2.67 15.94
CA PHE A 146 8.36 -3.59 14.82
C PHE A 146 7.04 -4.31 14.53
N VAL A 147 6.90 -4.72 13.27
CA VAL A 147 5.87 -5.65 12.79
C VAL A 147 6.58 -6.93 12.39
N ASP A 148 6.33 -8.01 13.15
CA ASP A 148 6.83 -9.35 12.80
C ASP A 148 6.01 -10.02 11.68
N VAL A 149 6.70 -10.49 10.65
CA VAL A 149 6.08 -11.10 9.47
C VAL A 149 6.59 -12.52 9.34
N ALA A 150 5.69 -13.49 9.49
CA ALA A 150 5.98 -14.90 9.25
C ALA A 150 6.05 -15.15 7.75
N LEU A 151 7.14 -15.76 7.28
CA LEU A 151 7.34 -16.19 5.90
C LEU A 151 7.19 -17.71 5.80
N ALA A 152 7.39 -18.27 4.60
CA ALA A 152 7.30 -19.72 4.40
C ALA A 152 8.32 -20.46 5.29
N GLY A 153 7.86 -21.52 5.97
CA GLY A 153 8.68 -22.30 6.90
C GLY A 153 8.81 -21.62 8.28
N SER A 154 10.02 -21.67 8.85
CA SER A 154 10.34 -21.09 10.17
C SER A 154 10.97 -19.69 10.08
N GLU A 155 10.94 -19.08 8.90
CA GLU A 155 11.55 -17.78 8.67
C GLU A 155 10.60 -16.65 9.08
N SER A 156 11.15 -15.64 9.75
CA SER A 156 10.44 -14.41 10.06
C SER A 156 11.26 -13.18 9.67
N ARG A 157 10.58 -12.08 9.43
CA ARG A 157 11.16 -10.76 9.18
C ARG A 157 10.57 -9.76 10.15
N ARG A 158 11.41 -8.88 10.69
CA ARG A 158 10.97 -7.72 11.47
C ARG A 158 11.00 -6.48 10.58
N VAL A 159 9.90 -5.77 10.51
CA VAL A 159 9.78 -4.53 9.74
C VAL A 159 9.63 -3.36 10.70
N GLN A 160 10.47 -2.34 10.54
CA GLN A 160 10.45 -1.18 11.42
C GLN A 160 9.13 -0.40 11.28
N VAL A 161 8.59 0.01 12.42
CA VAL A 161 7.46 0.91 12.54
C VAL A 161 7.97 2.33 12.82
N LYS A 162 7.38 3.32 12.16
CA LYS A 162 7.68 4.75 12.37
C LYS A 162 6.41 5.50 12.77
N GLY A 163 6.53 6.36 13.78
CA GLY A 163 5.49 7.28 14.20
C GLY A 163 4.70 6.87 15.42
N SER A 164 3.56 7.54 15.63
CA SER A 164 2.58 7.26 16.69
C SER A 164 1.17 7.11 16.11
N GLY A 165 0.30 6.36 16.81
CA GLY A 165 -1.09 6.08 16.43
C GLY A 165 -1.34 4.67 15.87
N LEU A 166 -2.35 4.54 15.01
CA LEU A 166 -2.66 3.30 14.29
C LEU A 166 -1.73 3.14 13.09
N LEU A 167 -1.42 1.91 12.69
CA LEU A 167 -0.70 1.64 11.44
C LEU A 167 -1.57 2.05 10.26
N ARG A 168 -1.01 2.79 9.32
CA ARG A 168 -1.76 3.40 8.19
C ARG A 168 -1.14 3.20 6.84
N SER A 169 0.17 3.00 6.75
CA SER A 169 0.80 2.85 5.45
C SER A 169 2.04 1.99 5.50
N ILE A 170 2.41 1.48 4.33
CA ILE A 170 3.68 0.81 4.09
C ILE A 170 4.48 1.69 3.13
N LEU A 171 5.69 2.06 3.56
CA LEU A 171 6.69 2.74 2.76
C LEU A 171 7.66 1.70 2.20
N ILE A 172 7.92 1.72 0.89
CA ILE A 172 8.97 0.93 0.25
C ILE A 172 9.95 1.87 -0.43
N ARG A 173 11.25 1.68 -0.20
CA ARG A 173 12.32 2.48 -0.82
C ARG A 173 13.42 1.60 -1.36
N GLY A 174 14.02 2.00 -2.49
CA GLY A 174 15.19 1.32 -3.03
C GLY A 174 16.37 1.30 -2.05
N SER A 175 17.15 0.22 -2.03
CA SER A 175 18.24 -0.01 -1.07
C SER A 175 19.40 1.01 -1.09
N GLY A 176 19.36 1.99 -2.00
CA GLY A 176 20.36 3.06 -2.14
C GLY A 176 19.89 4.46 -1.70
N GLU A 177 18.68 4.62 -1.17
CA GLU A 177 18.16 5.92 -0.73
C GLU A 177 18.10 6.02 0.81
N GLU A 178 18.79 7.02 1.38
CA GLU A 178 18.81 7.26 2.83
C GLU A 178 17.47 7.83 3.34
N ILE A 179 17.19 7.58 4.63
CA ILE A 179 16.04 8.13 5.35
C ILE A 179 16.44 9.53 5.80
N LEU A 180 15.94 10.56 5.10
CA LEU A 180 15.92 11.94 5.62
C LEU A 180 15.09 12.02 6.91
#